data_AF-A0AAD8LME7-F1
#
_entry.id   AF-A0AAD8LME7-F1
#
_cell.length_a   1.000
_cell.length_b   1.000
_cell.length_c   1.000
_cell.angle_alpha   90.00
_cell.angle_beta   90.00
_cell.angle_gamma   90.00
#
_symmetry.space_group_name_H-M   'P 1'
#
loop_
_entity.id
_entity.type
_entity.pdbx_description
1 polymer ?
#
loop_
_entity_poly.entity_id
_entity_poly.type
_entity_poly.pdbx_seq_one_letter_code
_entity_poly.pdbx_strand_id
1 'polypeptide(L)'
;MAQLPWEVVESMPVTFSKARTVAEKCAYELSQVLENSAVKTRISSLLGAFIESMQECEANPVIKQNIKHVSCVSLVKARGVVQIHPSFMGNALKGVYSYLSNLLMQYNEELDGIWLSCGRVRQLDQVGYLTDGDNYGIMSLRVSMRILLFTPKAGNMCAKVTKAGQKRASLLIYGIFGVAARSEEEGNPSTPEIKEGDMVDVDVNDVKVLQKSKWIILSTTMERVKLLS
;
A
#
# COMPACT_ATOMS: atom_id res chain seq x y z
N MET A 1 -10.38 -8.79 23.16
CA MET A 1 -8.92 -8.70 23.06
C MET A 1 -8.56 -7.27 22.71
N ALA A 2 -8.02 -6.50 23.66
CA ALA A 2 -7.52 -5.16 23.38
C ALA A 2 -6.12 -5.32 22.77
N GLN A 3 -6.03 -5.31 21.44
CA GLN A 3 -4.74 -5.12 20.79
C GLN A 3 -4.28 -3.70 21.12
N LEU A 4 -3.02 -3.57 21.56
CA LEU A 4 -2.42 -2.25 21.67
C LEU A 4 -2.34 -1.67 20.26
N PRO A 5 -2.91 -0.47 20.03
CA PRO A 5 -2.98 0.10 18.69
C PRO A 5 -1.59 0.39 18.15
N TRP A 6 -1.44 0.30 16.83
CA TRP A 6 -0.23 0.70 16.12
C TRP A 6 0.00 2.20 16.31
N GLU A 7 1.15 2.55 16.87
CA GLU A 7 1.56 3.93 17.09
C GLU A 7 2.52 4.37 15.97
N VAL A 8 2.19 5.47 15.31
CA VAL A 8 3.08 6.15 14.37
C VAL A 8 4.08 7.00 15.15
N VAL A 9 5.34 6.58 15.14
CA VAL A 9 6.43 7.31 15.81
C VAL A 9 6.98 8.42 14.92
N GLU A 10 7.08 8.14 13.62
CA GLU A 10 7.69 9.04 12.63
C GLU A 10 7.08 8.75 11.27
N SER A 11 6.82 9.79 10.46
CA SER A 11 6.37 9.65 9.08
C SER A 11 7.19 10.57 8.19
N MET A 12 7.69 10.04 7.08
CA MET A 12 8.49 10.78 6.12
C MET A 12 8.00 10.55 4.69
N PRO A 13 7.99 11.58 3.83
CA PRO A 13 7.71 11.39 2.41
C PRO A 13 8.80 10.52 1.76
N VAL A 14 8.43 9.74 0.75
CA VAL A 14 9.36 8.86 0.02
C VAL A 14 9.50 9.26 -1.44
N THR A 15 10.69 9.03 -1.99
CA THR A 15 10.93 9.11 -3.45
C THR A 15 10.52 7.79 -4.11
N PHE A 16 10.28 7.81 -5.43
CA PHE A 16 9.96 6.59 -6.19
C PHE A 16 11.04 5.51 -6.03
N SER A 17 12.31 5.89 -6.14
CA SER A 17 13.46 4.99 -5.94
C SER A 17 13.47 4.35 -4.55
N LYS A 18 13.19 5.14 -3.50
CA LYS A 18 13.17 4.63 -2.12
C LYS A 18 11.99 3.71 -1.88
N ALA A 19 10.80 4.07 -2.37
CA ALA A 19 9.61 3.25 -2.29
C ALA A 19 9.82 1.89 -2.97
N ARG A 20 10.39 1.90 -4.19
CA ARG A 20 10.76 0.70 -4.93
C ARG A 20 11.71 -0.21 -4.15
N THR A 21 12.85 0.30 -3.69
CA THR A 21 13.83 -0.51 -2.94
C THR A 21 13.24 -1.10 -1.64
N VAL A 22 12.37 -0.38 -0.95
CA VAL A 22 11.72 -0.90 0.26
C VAL A 22 10.70 -1.99 -0.08
N ALA A 23 9.93 -1.82 -1.15
CA ALA A 23 8.99 -2.83 -1.64
C ALA A 23 9.72 -4.10 -2.13
N GLU A 24 10.82 -3.98 -2.88
CA GLU A 24 11.66 -5.11 -3.34
C GLU A 24 12.22 -5.91 -2.16
N LYS A 25 12.76 -5.22 -1.15
CA LYS A 25 13.25 -5.88 0.07
C LYS A 25 12.15 -6.64 0.80
N CYS A 26 10.96 -6.03 0.90
CA CYS A 26 9.81 -6.69 1.51
C CYS A 26 9.39 -7.94 0.71
N ALA A 27 9.30 -7.83 -0.61
CA ALA A 27 8.98 -8.98 -1.48
C ALA A 27 9.99 -10.13 -1.32
N TYR A 28 11.29 -9.80 -1.25
CA TYR A 28 12.35 -10.78 -0.99
C TYR A 28 12.21 -11.44 0.39
N GLU A 29 12.06 -10.65 1.47
CA GLU A 29 11.90 -11.20 2.83
C GLU A 29 10.65 -12.10 2.94
N LEU A 30 9.52 -11.68 2.38
CA LEU A 30 8.28 -12.47 2.39
C LEU A 30 8.42 -13.76 1.57
N SER A 31 9.18 -13.74 0.47
CA SER A 31 9.40 -14.94 -0.35
C SER A 31 10.12 -16.06 0.40
N GLN A 32 11.03 -15.69 1.31
CA GLN A 32 11.83 -16.60 2.12
C GLN A 32 11.08 -17.12 3.34
N VAL A 33 10.24 -16.28 3.96
CA VAL A 33 9.65 -16.58 5.28
C VAL A 33 8.25 -17.18 5.16
N LEU A 34 7.45 -16.76 4.18
CA LEU A 34 6.08 -17.25 4.03
C LEU A 34 6.02 -18.54 3.22
N GLU A 35 5.22 -19.49 3.71
CA GLU A 35 4.84 -20.67 2.96
C GLU A 35 3.93 -20.30 1.78
N ASN A 36 3.93 -21.15 0.75
CA ASN A 36 3.10 -20.95 -0.44
C ASN A 36 1.62 -21.02 -0.04
N SER A 37 0.99 -19.86 0.02
CA SER A 37 -0.39 -19.65 0.40
C SER A 37 -1.03 -18.65 -0.57
N ALA A 38 -2.37 -18.66 -0.67
CA ALA A 38 -3.11 -17.68 -1.45
C ALA A 38 -2.77 -16.22 -1.02
N VAL A 39 -2.50 -16.02 0.27
CA VAL A 39 -2.09 -14.74 0.85
C VAL A 39 -0.74 -14.30 0.29
N LYS A 40 0.25 -15.19 0.25
CA LYS A 40 1.57 -14.92 -0.35
C LYS A 40 1.44 -14.52 -1.81
N THR A 41 0.69 -15.29 -2.61
CA THR A 41 0.51 -15.00 -4.04
C THR A 41 -0.12 -13.63 -4.28
N ARG A 42 -1.16 -13.28 -3.50
CA ARG A 42 -1.83 -11.97 -3.57
C ARG A 42 -0.87 -10.83 -3.21
N ILE A 43 -0.11 -10.95 -2.13
CA ILE A 43 0.81 -9.90 -1.68
C ILE A 43 1.95 -9.74 -2.69
N SER A 44 2.51 -10.84 -3.19
CA SER A 44 3.59 -10.80 -4.17
C SER A 44 3.15 -10.19 -5.49
N SER A 45 1.94 -10.47 -5.99
CA SER A 45 1.44 -9.86 -7.23
C SER A 45 1.21 -8.35 -7.06
N LEU A 46 0.61 -7.92 -5.95
CA LEU A 46 0.38 -6.50 -5.68
C LEU A 46 1.70 -5.74 -5.45
N LEU A 47 2.64 -6.32 -4.71
CA LEU A 47 3.98 -5.73 -4.55
C LEU A 47 4.72 -5.65 -5.89
N GLY A 48 4.62 -6.68 -6.74
CA GLY A 48 5.20 -6.68 -8.08
C GLY A 48 4.65 -5.55 -8.94
N ALA A 49 3.32 -5.42 -9.04
CA ALA A 49 2.67 -4.34 -9.77
C ALA A 49 3.05 -2.95 -9.24
N PHE A 50 3.18 -2.81 -7.91
CA PHE A 50 3.65 -1.58 -7.29
C PHE A 50 5.11 -1.26 -7.66
N ILE A 51 6.01 -2.25 -7.61
CA ILE A 51 7.43 -2.10 -7.96
C ILE A 51 7.58 -1.67 -9.42
N GLU A 52 6.87 -2.34 -10.34
CA GLU A 52 6.86 -2.01 -11.76
C GLU A 52 6.36 -0.58 -11.99
N SER A 53 5.26 -0.19 -11.35
CA SER A 53 4.73 1.16 -11.49
C SER A 53 5.67 2.23 -10.92
N MET A 54 6.34 1.97 -9.79
CA MET A 54 7.36 2.88 -9.26
C MET A 54 8.54 3.05 -10.23
N GLN A 55 8.96 1.97 -10.89
CA GLN A 55 10.02 1.99 -11.89
C GLN A 55 9.61 2.76 -13.15
N GLU A 56 8.38 2.57 -13.65
CA GLU A 56 7.83 3.34 -14.78
C GLU A 56 7.75 4.84 -14.44
N CYS A 57 7.30 5.19 -13.24
CA CYS A 57 7.25 6.58 -12.77
C CYS A 57 8.65 7.20 -12.66
N GLU A 58 9.64 6.44 -12.20
CA GLU A 58 11.03 6.91 -12.10
C GLU A 58 11.69 7.11 -13.47
N ALA A 59 11.34 6.27 -14.45
CA ALA A 59 11.86 6.34 -15.82
C ALA A 59 11.26 7.50 -16.63
N ASN A 60 10.06 7.98 -16.29
CA ASN A 60 9.41 9.07 -16.99
C ASN A 60 10.05 10.44 -16.65
N PRO A 61 10.59 11.18 -17.64
CA PRO A 61 11.30 12.44 -17.41
C PRO A 61 10.38 13.55 -16.84
N VAL A 62 9.11 13.57 -17.22
CA VAL A 62 8.12 14.57 -16.77
C VAL A 62 7.84 14.39 -15.28
N ILE A 63 7.62 13.14 -14.85
CA ILE A 63 7.40 12.80 -13.44
C ILE A 63 8.65 13.11 -12.62
N LYS A 64 9.83 12.74 -13.11
CA LYS A 64 11.10 12.96 -12.40
C LYS A 64 11.41 14.45 -12.18
N GLN A 65 11.00 15.32 -13.10
CA GLN A 65 11.22 16.77 -12.97
C GLN A 65 10.18 17.43 -12.06
N ASN A 66 8.92 17.01 -12.12
CA ASN A 66 7.81 17.68 -11.43
C ASN A 66 7.48 17.08 -10.05
N ILE A 67 7.79 15.80 -9.84
CA ILE A 67 7.34 15.04 -8.66
C ILE A 67 8.56 14.43 -7.97
N LYS A 68 9.01 15.06 -6.88
CA LYS A 68 10.13 14.56 -6.06
C LYS A 68 9.72 13.40 -5.15
N HIS A 69 8.47 13.42 -4.67
CA HIS A 69 7.95 12.46 -3.70
C HIS A 69 6.69 11.78 -4.23
N VAL A 70 6.50 10.51 -3.87
CA VAL A 70 5.31 9.76 -4.24
C VAL A 70 4.13 10.29 -3.44
N SER A 71 3.16 10.90 -4.11
CA SER A 71 1.94 11.40 -3.48
C SER A 71 1.26 10.31 -2.66
N CYS A 72 0.78 10.67 -1.47
CA CYS A 72 0.04 9.77 -0.59
C CYS A 72 0.80 8.51 -0.12
N VAL A 73 2.10 8.38 -0.41
CA VAL A 73 2.94 7.30 0.13
C VAL A 73 3.97 7.90 1.09
N SER A 74 4.06 7.32 2.28
CA SER A 74 5.03 7.70 3.30
C SER A 74 5.75 6.48 3.87
N LEU A 75 6.99 6.69 4.30
CA LEU A 75 7.72 5.73 5.11
C LEU A 75 7.45 6.05 6.58
N VAL A 76 6.70 5.17 7.22
CA VAL A 76 6.28 5.33 8.60
C VAL A 76 7.10 4.40 9.50
N LYS A 77 7.60 4.94 10.61
CA LYS A 77 8.13 4.12 11.70
C LYS A 77 6.99 3.83 12.66
N ALA A 78 6.52 2.59 12.67
CA ALA A 78 5.44 2.15 13.54
C ALA A 78 5.97 1.35 14.72
N ARG A 79 5.24 1.42 15.84
CA ARG A 79 5.39 0.54 17.01
C ARG A 79 4.06 -0.15 17.26
N GLY A 80 4.11 -1.41 17.64
CA GLY A 80 2.89 -2.17 17.92
C GLY A 80 3.18 -3.48 18.60
N VAL A 81 2.12 -4.24 18.85
CA VAL A 81 2.21 -5.58 19.41
C VAL A 81 1.88 -6.59 18.33
N VAL A 82 2.77 -7.56 18.16
CA VAL A 82 2.55 -8.71 17.29
C VAL A 82 2.22 -9.92 18.16
N GLN A 83 1.14 -10.60 17.79
CA GLN A 83 0.67 -11.80 18.47
C GLN A 83 1.10 -13.04 17.68
N ILE A 84 1.77 -13.95 18.38
CA ILE A 84 2.38 -15.13 17.79
C ILE A 84 1.79 -16.38 18.42
N HIS A 85 1.39 -17.31 17.56
CA HIS A 85 0.93 -18.62 17.99
C HIS A 85 2.11 -19.48 18.52
N PRO A 86 1.93 -20.25 19.60
CA PRO A 86 2.94 -21.15 20.17
C PRO A 86 3.70 -22.03 19.18
N SER A 87 3.06 -22.44 18.08
CA SER A 87 3.70 -23.24 17.02
C SER A 87 4.93 -22.57 16.40
N PHE A 88 5.04 -21.24 16.50
CA PHE A 88 6.17 -20.47 15.98
C PHE A 88 7.26 -20.21 17.02
N MET A 89 7.21 -20.77 18.24
CA MET A 89 8.28 -20.55 19.24
C MET A 89 9.66 -21.01 18.77
N GLY A 90 9.73 -22.06 17.94
CA GLY A 90 10.99 -22.50 17.32
C GLY A 90 11.56 -21.51 16.29
N ASN A 91 10.74 -20.61 15.75
CA ASN A 91 11.14 -19.53 14.86
C ASN A 91 10.18 -18.35 14.97
N ALA A 92 10.37 -17.53 16.01
CA ALA A 92 9.46 -16.43 16.33
C ALA A 92 9.38 -15.41 15.18
N LEU A 93 10.48 -15.16 14.46
CA LEU A 93 10.48 -14.27 13.30
C LEU A 93 9.49 -14.74 12.22
N LYS A 94 9.41 -16.04 11.94
CA LYS A 94 8.41 -16.58 11.00
C LYS A 94 6.99 -16.28 11.46
N GLY A 95 6.71 -16.43 12.76
CA GLY A 95 5.43 -16.07 13.36
C GLY A 95 5.11 -14.58 13.21
N VAL A 96 6.10 -13.71 13.43
CA VAL A 96 5.95 -12.27 13.23
C VAL A 96 5.56 -11.94 11.79
N TYR A 97 6.33 -12.41 10.81
CA TYR A 97 6.04 -12.12 9.40
C TYR A 97 4.72 -12.75 8.94
N SER A 98 4.36 -13.92 9.47
CA SER A 98 3.04 -14.52 9.22
C SER A 98 1.92 -13.63 9.74
N TYR A 99 2.05 -13.07 10.96
CA TYR A 99 1.07 -12.11 11.49
C TYR A 99 1.00 -10.85 10.62
N LEU A 100 2.15 -10.24 10.30
CA LEU A 100 2.22 -9.00 9.52
C LEU A 100 1.71 -9.17 8.09
N SER A 101 1.87 -10.35 7.49
CA SER A 101 1.33 -10.64 6.16
C SER A 101 -0.19 -10.52 6.08
N ASN A 102 -0.91 -10.71 7.18
CA ASN A 102 -2.35 -10.50 7.21
C ASN A 102 -2.75 -9.02 7.14
N LEU A 103 -1.83 -8.12 7.52
CA LEU A 103 -2.04 -6.67 7.47
C LEU A 103 -1.58 -6.07 6.13
N LEU A 104 -0.68 -6.75 5.41
CA LEU A 104 -0.18 -6.28 4.11
C LEU A 104 -1.29 -6.22 3.07
N MET A 105 -1.25 -5.16 2.27
CA MET A 105 -2.23 -4.86 1.22
C MET A 105 -3.66 -4.87 1.77
N GLN A 106 -3.84 -4.27 2.94
CA GLN A 106 -5.14 -3.99 3.55
C GLN A 106 -5.11 -2.62 4.19
N TYR A 107 -6.26 -1.96 4.21
CA TYR A 107 -6.48 -0.72 4.94
C TYR A 107 -6.49 -1.02 6.45
N ASN A 108 -5.69 -0.27 7.18
CA ASN A 108 -5.58 -0.31 8.63
C ASN A 108 -6.13 1.01 9.18
N GLU A 109 -7.18 0.92 10.01
CA GLU A 109 -7.85 2.08 10.60
C GLU A 109 -6.95 2.82 11.59
N GLU A 110 -6.08 2.12 12.32
CA GLU A 110 -5.19 2.72 13.32
C GLU A 110 -4.08 3.57 12.66
N LEU A 111 -3.68 3.20 11.45
CA LEU A 111 -2.69 3.93 10.65
C LEU A 111 -3.33 4.86 9.61
N ASP A 112 -4.65 4.86 9.48
CA ASP A 112 -5.42 5.58 8.46
C ASP A 112 -4.85 5.37 7.02
N GLY A 113 -4.55 4.12 6.67
CA GLY A 113 -3.94 3.85 5.37
C GLY A 113 -3.73 2.38 5.04
N ILE A 114 -3.33 2.13 3.80
CA ILE A 114 -3.02 0.79 3.29
C ILE A 114 -1.56 0.47 3.56
N TRP A 115 -1.36 -0.63 4.27
CA TRP A 115 -0.02 -1.11 4.60
C TRP A 115 0.60 -1.81 3.38
N LEU A 116 1.55 -1.15 2.72
CA LEU A 116 2.16 -1.65 1.49
C LEU A 116 3.30 -2.62 1.76
N SER A 117 4.19 -2.30 2.71
CA SER A 117 5.39 -3.10 2.95
C SER A 117 5.75 -3.22 4.42
N CYS A 118 6.44 -4.31 4.74
CA CYS A 118 7.07 -4.53 6.03
C CYS A 118 8.59 -4.48 5.87
N GLY A 119 9.24 -3.57 6.58
CA GLY A 119 10.69 -3.55 6.70
C GLY A 119 11.18 -4.45 7.83
N ARG A 120 12.50 -4.39 8.10
CA ARG A 120 13.14 -5.18 9.16
C ARG A 120 12.50 -4.93 10.52
N VAL A 121 11.95 -5.98 11.10
CA VAL A 121 11.35 -5.95 12.43
C VAL A 121 12.43 -5.89 13.50
N ARG A 122 12.27 -4.99 14.47
CA ARG A 122 13.09 -4.91 15.68
C ARG A 122 12.21 -5.16 16.89
N GLN A 123 12.56 -6.16 17.67
CA GLN A 123 11.93 -6.39 18.97
C GLN A 123 12.36 -5.27 19.92
N LEU A 124 11.40 -4.70 20.66
CA LEU A 124 11.67 -3.64 21.64
C LEU A 124 11.99 -4.22 23.02
N ASP A 125 11.34 -5.33 23.36
CA ASP A 125 11.52 -6.01 24.64
C ASP A 125 12.55 -7.13 24.54
N GLN A 126 13.18 -7.48 25.67
CA GLN A 126 14.03 -8.67 25.75
C GLN A 126 13.21 -9.97 25.75
N VAL A 127 11.95 -9.92 26.22
CA VAL A 127 11.05 -11.06 26.36
C VAL A 127 9.65 -10.71 25.84
N GLY A 128 8.95 -11.70 25.29
CA GLY A 128 7.50 -11.60 25.04
C GLY A 128 6.72 -11.85 26.32
N TYR A 129 5.49 -11.35 26.36
CA TYR A 129 4.57 -11.61 27.47
C TYR A 129 3.37 -12.42 26.99
N LEU A 130 2.87 -13.26 27.88
CA LEU A 130 1.59 -13.95 27.71
C LEU A 130 0.51 -13.08 28.36
N THR A 131 -0.63 -12.98 27.71
CA THR A 131 -1.80 -12.29 28.25
C THR A 131 -2.56 -13.25 29.16
N ASP A 132 -2.76 -12.87 30.42
CA ASP A 132 -3.39 -13.69 31.47
C ASP A 132 -4.86 -14.12 31.18
N GLY A 133 -5.43 -13.69 30.06
CA GLY A 133 -6.79 -14.01 29.62
C GLY A 133 -6.91 -14.95 28.42
N ASP A 134 -5.80 -15.37 27.80
CA ASP A 134 -5.85 -16.18 26.57
C ASP A 134 -5.57 -17.66 26.86
N ASN A 135 -6.63 -18.49 26.84
CA ASN A 135 -6.52 -19.97 26.97
C ASN A 135 -5.70 -20.64 25.85
N TYR A 136 -5.33 -19.89 24.81
CA TYR A 136 -4.58 -20.36 23.65
C TYR A 136 -3.06 -20.15 23.79
N GLY A 137 -2.59 -19.54 24.88
CA GLY A 137 -1.16 -19.32 25.14
C GLY A 137 -0.48 -18.42 24.11
N ILE A 138 -1.21 -17.44 23.55
CA ILE A 138 -0.70 -16.54 22.51
C ILE A 138 0.38 -15.63 23.11
N MET A 139 1.55 -15.64 22.49
CA MET A 139 2.67 -14.80 22.91
C MET A 139 2.59 -13.43 22.23
N SER A 140 2.67 -12.36 23.02
CA SER A 140 2.67 -10.98 22.54
C SER A 140 4.08 -10.39 22.59
N LEU A 141 4.52 -9.78 21.49
CA LEU A 141 5.83 -9.13 21.37
C LEU A 141 5.66 -7.67 20.94
N ARG A 142 6.28 -6.74 21.68
CA ARG A 142 6.39 -5.35 21.21
C ARG A 142 7.47 -5.23 20.16
N VAL A 143 7.11 -4.66 19.02
CA VAL A 143 7.99 -4.50 17.88
C VAL A 143 7.98 -3.08 17.36
N SER A 144 9.09 -2.69 16.73
CA SER A 144 9.18 -1.48 15.92
C SER A 144 9.70 -1.83 14.54
N MET A 145 9.10 -1.23 13.52
CA MET A 145 9.49 -1.45 12.13
C MET A 145 9.22 -0.20 11.28
N ARG A 146 9.83 -0.18 10.10
CA ARG A 146 9.53 0.81 9.08
C ARG A 146 8.61 0.19 8.04
N ILE A 147 7.55 0.89 7.68
CA ILE A 147 6.50 0.43 6.78
C ILE A 147 6.29 1.46 5.68
N LEU A 148 6.04 1.01 4.45
CA LEU A 148 5.43 1.90 3.47
C LEU A 148 3.93 1.90 3.71
N LEU A 149 3.39 3.10 3.90
CA LEU A 149 1.97 3.33 4.11
C LEU A 149 1.45 4.20 2.96
N PHE A 150 0.38 3.74 2.32
CA PHE A 150 -0.40 4.56 1.41
C PHE A 150 -1.59 5.16 2.16
N THR A 151 -1.57 6.47 2.38
CA THR A 151 -2.65 7.20 3.04
C THR A 151 -3.52 7.82 1.96
N PRO A 152 -4.70 7.27 1.68
CA PRO A 152 -5.52 7.71 0.56
C PRO A 152 -6.09 9.11 0.86
N LYS A 153 -5.69 10.11 0.08
CA LYS A 153 -6.19 11.50 0.20
C LYS A 153 -6.64 12.01 -1.15
N ALA A 154 -7.54 12.98 -1.16
CA ALA A 154 -7.86 13.73 -2.37
C ALA A 154 -6.63 14.51 -2.85
N GLY A 155 -6.48 14.66 -4.17
CA GLY A 155 -5.37 15.36 -4.79
C GLY A 155 -4.69 14.58 -5.92
N ASN A 156 -3.62 15.18 -6.45
CA ASN A 156 -2.90 14.71 -7.63
C ASN A 156 -2.05 13.48 -7.34
N MET A 157 -2.26 12.43 -8.14
CA MET A 157 -1.49 11.19 -8.12
C MET A 157 -1.22 10.67 -9.53
N CYS A 158 -0.09 9.99 -9.70
CA CYS A 158 0.23 9.33 -10.96
C CYS A 158 -0.57 8.02 -11.09
N ALA A 159 -1.25 7.88 -12.22
CA ALA A 159 -1.98 6.66 -12.56
C ALA A 159 -1.65 6.21 -13.98
N LYS A 160 -1.86 4.91 -14.22
CA LYS A 160 -1.79 4.31 -15.55
C LYS A 160 -3.17 3.93 -16.04
N VAL A 161 -3.46 4.21 -17.30
CA VAL A 161 -4.75 3.92 -17.90
C VAL A 161 -4.82 2.43 -18.20
N THR A 162 -5.76 1.74 -17.57
CA THR A 162 -5.96 0.30 -17.77
C THR A 162 -7.01 0.04 -18.84
N LYS A 163 -8.10 0.79 -18.83
CA LYS A 163 -9.15 0.73 -19.85
C LYS A 163 -9.62 2.13 -20.17
N ALA A 164 -9.62 2.47 -21.45
CA ALA A 164 -10.12 3.73 -21.95
C ALA A 164 -11.46 3.52 -22.67
N GLY A 165 -12.43 4.39 -22.38
CA GLY A 165 -13.72 4.41 -23.06
C GLY A 165 -14.21 5.86 -23.15
N GLN A 166 -15.13 6.12 -24.09
CA GLN A 166 -15.56 7.48 -24.44
C GLN A 166 -16.12 8.29 -23.24
N LYS A 167 -16.83 7.63 -22.31
CA LYS A 167 -17.44 8.30 -21.14
C LYS A 167 -16.87 7.82 -19.79
N ARG A 168 -16.02 6.79 -19.80
CA ARG A 168 -15.47 6.15 -18.58
C ARG A 168 -14.07 5.63 -18.84
N ALA A 169 -13.15 5.89 -17.91
CA ALA A 169 -11.85 5.25 -17.87
C ALA A 169 -11.62 4.55 -16.54
N SER A 170 -10.91 3.42 -16.61
CA SER A 170 -10.38 2.71 -15.45
C SER A 170 -8.88 2.98 -15.38
N LEU A 171 -8.45 3.54 -14.27
CA LEU A 171 -7.05 3.90 -14.03
C LEU A 171 -6.54 3.10 -12.83
N LEU A 172 -5.23 2.85 -12.80
CA LEU A 172 -4.53 2.25 -11.66
C LEU A 172 -3.49 3.23 -11.15
N ILE A 173 -3.74 3.79 -9.96
CA ILE A 173 -2.72 4.55 -9.22
C ILE A 173 -1.66 3.58 -8.71
N TYR A 174 -0.41 3.89 -9.04
CA TYR A 174 0.76 3.09 -8.66
C TYR A 174 0.64 1.59 -8.98
N GLY A 175 -0.13 1.24 -10.03
CA GLY A 175 -0.35 -0.14 -10.47
C GLY A 175 -1.30 -0.97 -9.61
N ILE A 176 -1.76 -0.47 -8.46
CA ILE A 176 -2.51 -1.26 -7.47
C ILE A 176 -3.86 -0.68 -7.06
N PHE A 177 -4.04 0.64 -7.10
CA PHE A 177 -5.26 1.27 -6.60
C PHE A 177 -6.16 1.68 -7.77
N GLY A 178 -7.31 1.01 -7.88
CA GLY A 178 -8.30 1.30 -8.91
C GLY A 178 -8.97 2.66 -8.71
N VAL A 179 -8.94 3.48 -9.76
CA VAL A 179 -9.68 4.74 -9.86
C VAL A 179 -10.68 4.62 -11.01
N ALA A 180 -11.93 4.98 -10.73
CA ALA A 180 -12.95 5.13 -11.76
C ALA A 180 -13.07 6.61 -12.15
N ALA A 181 -12.75 6.93 -13.39
CA ALA A 181 -12.97 8.24 -13.98
C ALA A 181 -14.27 8.24 -14.80
N ARG A 182 -15.16 9.20 -14.55
CA ARG A 182 -16.44 9.35 -15.28
C ARG A 182 -16.54 10.75 -15.89
N SER A 183 -17.12 10.85 -17.08
CA SER A 183 -17.52 12.14 -17.64
C SER A 183 -18.89 12.53 -17.07
N GLU A 184 -19.02 13.77 -16.58
CA GLU A 184 -20.32 14.31 -16.13
C GLU A 184 -21.13 14.92 -17.29
N GLU A 185 -20.47 15.32 -18.38
CA GLU A 185 -21.15 15.95 -19.52
C GLU A 185 -21.38 15.00 -20.70
N GLU A 186 -22.56 15.11 -21.32
CA GLU A 186 -22.96 14.38 -22.52
C GLU A 186 -22.50 15.01 -23.84
N GLY A 187 -21.67 16.06 -23.82
CA GLY A 187 -21.51 16.90 -25.02
C GLY A 187 -20.15 17.53 -25.29
N ASN A 188 -19.08 17.24 -24.52
CA ASN A 188 -17.78 17.87 -24.78
C ASN A 188 -16.83 16.94 -25.57
N PRO A 189 -16.53 17.23 -26.85
CA PRO A 189 -15.62 16.44 -27.70
C PRO A 189 -14.13 16.65 -27.37
N SER A 190 -13.81 17.35 -26.28
CA SER A 190 -12.45 17.68 -25.85
C SER A 190 -11.98 16.84 -24.66
N THR A 191 -12.50 15.64 -24.46
CA THR A 191 -11.80 14.67 -23.60
C THR A 191 -10.50 14.28 -24.30
N PRO A 192 -9.33 14.42 -23.64
CA PRO A 192 -8.06 13.99 -24.22
C PRO A 192 -8.20 12.53 -24.71
N GLU A 193 -7.67 12.23 -25.90
CA GLU A 193 -7.59 10.87 -26.43
C GLU A 193 -6.61 10.05 -25.56
N ILE A 194 -7.07 9.65 -24.38
CA ILE A 194 -6.33 8.81 -23.46
C ILE A 194 -6.41 7.38 -23.99
N LYS A 195 -5.26 6.75 -24.21
CA LYS A 195 -5.14 5.36 -24.65
C LYS A 195 -4.78 4.44 -23.49
N GLU A 196 -5.07 3.16 -23.66
CA GLU A 196 -4.63 2.15 -22.71
C GLU A 196 -3.10 2.12 -22.64
N GLY A 197 -2.56 2.11 -21.43
CA GLY A 197 -1.13 2.17 -21.16
C GLY A 197 -0.59 3.57 -20.91
N ASP A 198 -1.35 4.63 -21.20
CA ASP A 198 -0.88 6.00 -20.98
C ASP A 198 -0.71 6.32 -19.49
N MET A 199 0.34 7.07 -19.19
CA MET A 199 0.58 7.63 -17.86
C MET A 199 -0.11 8.98 -17.75
N VAL A 200 -0.87 9.15 -16.66
CA VAL A 200 -1.70 10.33 -16.42
C VAL A 200 -1.51 10.85 -15.00
N ASP A 201 -1.59 12.16 -14.83
CA ASP A 201 -1.79 12.80 -13.53
C ASP A 201 -3.29 12.90 -13.27
N VAL A 202 -3.72 12.38 -12.13
CA VAL A 202 -5.13 12.27 -11.76
C VAL A 202 -5.35 13.02 -10.47
N ASP A 203 -6.21 14.03 -10.49
CA ASP A 203 -6.72 14.65 -9.27
C ASP A 203 -7.91 13.84 -8.74
N VAL A 204 -7.71 13.15 -7.62
CA VAL A 204 -8.74 12.29 -6.98
C VAL A 204 -9.68 13.15 -6.16
N ASN A 205 -10.99 13.03 -6.43
CA ASN A 205 -12.02 13.84 -5.76
C ASN A 205 -12.58 13.16 -4.51
N ASP A 206 -12.85 11.86 -4.63
CA ASP A 206 -13.51 11.10 -3.58
C ASP A 206 -12.77 9.81 -3.28
N VAL A 207 -12.65 9.54 -1.99
CA VAL A 207 -11.96 8.40 -1.40
C VAL A 207 -12.93 7.69 -0.47
N LYS A 208 -13.34 6.49 -0.87
CA LYS A 208 -14.24 5.66 -0.07
C LYS A 208 -13.52 4.44 0.48
N VAL A 209 -13.42 4.35 1.80
CA VAL A 209 -12.92 3.16 2.49
C VAL A 209 -14.03 2.13 2.63
N LEU A 210 -13.83 0.95 2.06
CA LEU A 210 -14.72 -0.20 2.19
C LEU A 210 -14.32 -1.00 3.42
N GLN A 211 -15.00 -0.75 4.54
CA GLN A 211 -14.69 -1.38 5.82
C GLN A 211 -14.73 -2.91 5.79
N LYS A 212 -15.69 -3.50 5.08
CA LYS A 212 -15.83 -4.97 5.00
C LYS A 212 -14.67 -5.66 4.29
N SER A 213 -14.13 -5.04 3.25
CA SER A 213 -13.02 -5.61 2.45
C SER A 213 -11.66 -5.04 2.83
N LYS A 214 -11.61 -4.08 3.77
CA LYS A 214 -10.40 -3.32 4.13
C LYS A 214 -9.67 -2.80 2.90
N TRP A 215 -10.43 -2.25 1.96
CA TRP A 215 -9.91 -1.76 0.68
C TRP A 215 -10.49 -0.38 0.38
N ILE A 216 -9.94 0.30 -0.62
CA ILE A 216 -10.36 1.65 -0.99
C ILE A 216 -10.92 1.67 -2.41
N ILE A 217 -11.88 2.56 -2.64
CA ILE A 217 -12.34 2.95 -3.96
C ILE A 217 -12.04 4.43 -4.12
N LEU A 218 -11.38 4.75 -5.22
CA LEU A 218 -11.05 6.12 -5.60
C LEU A 218 -11.90 6.50 -6.81
N SER A 219 -12.40 7.74 -6.85
CA SER A 219 -13.15 8.23 -8.00
C SER A 219 -12.79 9.65 -8.37
N THR A 220 -12.91 9.94 -9.66
CA THR A 220 -12.56 11.23 -10.26
C THR A 220 -13.41 11.50 -11.50
N THR A 221 -13.30 12.72 -12.02
CA THR A 221 -13.91 13.17 -13.28
C THR A 221 -12.88 13.15 -14.40
N MET A 222 -13.30 12.85 -15.63
CA MET A 222 -12.38 12.77 -16.79
C MET A 222 -11.61 14.07 -17.07
N GLU A 223 -12.22 15.23 -16.80
CA GLU A 223 -11.59 16.55 -16.95
C GLU A 223 -10.38 16.78 -16.03
N ARG A 224 -10.30 16.00 -14.95
CA ARG A 224 -9.24 16.07 -13.95
C ARG A 224 -8.10 15.08 -14.21
N VAL A 225 -8.14 14.42 -15.36
CA VAL A 225 -7.10 13.50 -15.83
C VAL A 225 -6.26 14.20 -16.89
N LYS A 226 -4.98 14.40 -16.60
CA LYS A 226 -4.03 15.06 -17.51
C LYS A 226 -2.99 14.07 -18.00
N LEU A 227 -2.77 14.03 -19.31
CA LEU A 227 -1.74 13.18 -19.90
C LEU A 227 -0.35 13.64 -19.46
N LEU A 228 0.50 12.70 -19.02
CA LEU A 228 1.91 12.94 -18.73
C LEU A 228 2.74 12.51 -19.94
N SER A 229 2.68 13.31 -21.01
CA SER A 229 3.48 13.18 -22.24
C SER A 229 4.82 13.89 -22.15
#